data_AF-C0XTZ9-F1
#
_entry.id   AF-C0XTZ9-F1
#
_cell.length_a   1.000
_cell.length_b   1.000
_cell.length_c   1.000
_cell.angle_alpha   90.00
_cell.angle_beta   90.00
_cell.angle_gamma   90.00
#
_symmetry.space_group_name_H-M   'P 1'
#
loop_
_entity.id
_entity.type
_entity.pdbx_description
1 polymer ?
#
loop_
_entity_poly.entity_id
_entity_poly.type
_entity_poly.pdbx_seq_one_letter_code
_entity_poly.pdbx_strand_id
1 'polypeptide(L)'
;MWDGRRPKEPTQQVHDRHTEAKLLCRRCPLLTACERALSDLERAGLHVDGVMAGRYSDVRSHMLRNEAQFHQTTCRGCAAPLIPQGGVGAKTKPPPKARRHIGEGLCEDCYPVLAILSGKRPAAPPRSHQQNNPTGLDPHRPAREPDPRHRREVG
;
A
#
# COMPACT_ATOMS: atom_id res chain seq x y z
N MET A 1 -4.22 -5.80 16.02
CA MET A 1 -3.65 -4.63 16.70
C MET A 1 -2.14 -4.69 16.47
N TRP A 2 -1.54 -3.62 15.93
CA TRP A 2 -0.12 -3.57 15.57
C TRP A 2 0.68 -3.01 16.75
N ASP A 3 0.72 -3.74 17.87
CA ASP A 3 1.40 -3.25 19.07
C ASP A 3 2.91 -3.49 18.94
N GLY A 4 3.66 -2.40 18.78
CA GLY A 4 5.11 -2.43 18.63
C GLY A 4 5.84 -2.75 19.93
N ARG A 5 5.18 -2.64 21.09
CA ARG A 5 5.79 -2.84 22.41
C ARG A 5 4.83 -3.55 23.37
N ARG A 6 5.36 -4.50 24.14
CA ARG A 6 4.63 -5.14 25.25
C ARG A 6 4.72 -4.29 26.53
N PRO A 7 3.77 -4.44 27.48
CA PRO A 7 3.84 -3.74 28.76
C PRO A 7 5.19 -3.97 29.46
N LYS A 8 5.87 -2.88 29.84
CA LYS A 8 7.19 -2.89 30.52
C LYS A 8 8.32 -3.58 29.75
N GLU A 9 8.18 -3.82 28.45
CA GLU A 9 9.24 -4.39 27.63
C GLU A 9 10.40 -3.38 27.50
N PRO A 10 11.66 -3.76 27.81
CA PRO A 10 12.81 -2.91 27.57
C PRO A 10 12.99 -2.58 26.08
N THR A 11 13.47 -1.38 25.78
CA THR A 11 13.68 -0.92 24.38
C THR A 11 14.59 -1.84 23.57
N GLN A 12 15.62 -2.42 24.20
CA GLN A 12 16.50 -3.37 23.52
C GLN A 12 15.75 -4.63 23.08
N GLN A 13 14.88 -5.19 23.95
CA GLN A 13 14.08 -6.38 23.61
C GLN A 13 13.10 -6.09 22.47
N VAL A 14 12.47 -4.91 22.46
CA VAL A 14 11.65 -4.45 21.32
C VAL A 14 12.48 -4.42 20.04
N HIS A 15 13.68 -3.85 20.10
CA HIS A 15 14.57 -3.75 18.95
C HIS A 15 14.97 -5.13 18.40
N ASP A 16 15.29 -6.08 19.28
CA ASP A 16 15.69 -7.43 18.90
C ASP A 16 14.51 -8.17 18.23
N ARG A 17 13.32 -8.11 18.84
CA ARG A 17 12.08 -8.67 18.28
C ARG A 17 11.72 -8.02 16.95
N HIS A 18 11.88 -6.70 16.82
CA HIS A 18 11.65 -6.02 15.55
C HIS A 18 12.68 -6.39 14.49
N THR A 19 13.92 -6.63 14.86
CA THR A 19 14.95 -7.12 13.94
C THR A 19 14.56 -8.49 13.38
N GLU A 20 14.11 -9.40 14.24
CA GLU A 20 13.56 -10.69 13.82
C GLU A 20 12.33 -10.52 12.92
N ALA A 21 11.35 -9.70 13.33
CA ALA A 21 10.15 -9.44 12.55
C ALA A 21 10.46 -8.88 11.16
N LYS A 22 11.47 -8.01 11.03
CA LYS A 22 11.91 -7.50 9.72
C LYS A 22 12.44 -8.61 8.82
N LEU A 23 13.22 -9.53 9.37
CA LEU A 23 13.75 -10.68 8.65
C LEU A 23 12.63 -11.63 8.20
N LEU A 24 11.66 -11.89 9.07
CA LEU A 24 10.50 -12.72 8.77
C LEU A 24 9.61 -12.08 7.68
N CYS A 25 9.33 -10.78 7.80
CA CYS A 25 8.55 -10.06 6.79
C CYS A 25 9.17 -10.14 5.39
N ARG A 26 10.50 -10.08 5.28
CA ARG A 26 11.20 -10.20 3.99
C ARG A 26 11.02 -11.56 3.32
N ARG A 27 10.65 -12.59 4.08
CA ARG A 27 10.34 -13.94 3.58
C ARG A 27 8.85 -14.16 3.36
N CYS A 28 8.00 -13.19 3.73
CA CYS A 28 6.56 -13.31 3.61
C CYS A 28 6.13 -13.29 2.12
N PRO A 29 5.31 -14.25 1.66
CA PRO A 29 4.82 -14.26 0.29
C PRO A 29 3.92 -13.05 -0.03
N LEU A 30 3.35 -12.41 0.99
CA LEU A 30 2.49 -11.23 0.86
C LEU A 30 3.26 -9.91 1.00
N LEU A 31 4.60 -9.92 0.99
CA LEU A 31 5.42 -8.72 1.20
C LEU A 31 5.00 -7.55 0.32
N THR A 32 4.78 -7.76 -0.97
CA THR A 32 4.33 -6.70 -1.90
C THR A 32 2.98 -6.12 -1.52
N ALA A 33 2.04 -6.95 -1.05
CA ALA A 33 0.73 -6.47 -0.59
C ALA A 33 0.88 -5.67 0.72
N CYS A 34 1.73 -6.14 1.64
CA CYS A 34 2.05 -5.40 2.86
C CYS A 34 2.73 -4.06 2.57
N GLU A 35 3.64 -3.97 1.59
CA GLU A 35 4.27 -2.71 1.20
C GLU A 35 3.25 -1.71 0.64
N ARG A 36 2.32 -2.17 -0.20
CA ARG A 36 1.23 -1.32 -0.71
C ARG A 36 0.35 -0.81 0.43
N ALA A 37 -0.11 -1.71 1.28
CA ALA A 37 -0.94 -1.36 2.43
C ALA A 37 -0.23 -0.37 3.37
N LEU A 38 1.06 -0.58 3.65
CA LEU A 38 1.84 0.34 4.46
C LEU A 38 2.00 1.70 3.77
N SER A 39 2.31 1.73 2.47
CA SER A 39 2.41 2.98 1.72
C SER A 39 1.09 3.76 1.69
N ASP A 40 -0.06 3.09 1.62
CA ASP A 40 -1.37 3.73 1.65
C ASP A 40 -1.66 4.35 3.03
N LEU A 41 -1.32 3.64 4.12
CA LEU A 41 -1.40 4.17 5.48
C LEU A 41 -0.48 5.39 5.66
N GLU A 42 0.76 5.30 5.16
CA GLU A 42 1.74 6.39 5.24
C GLU A 42 1.26 7.65 4.50
N ARG A 43 0.70 7.50 3.30
CA ARG A 43 0.10 8.60 2.53
C ARG A 43 -1.11 9.21 3.24
N ALA A 44 -1.92 8.39 3.88
CA ALA A 44 -3.01 8.85 4.73
C ALA A 44 -2.52 9.53 6.02
N GLY A 45 -1.22 9.53 6.30
CA GLY A 45 -0.65 10.06 7.53
C GLY A 45 -0.94 9.21 8.75
N LEU A 46 -1.27 7.93 8.55
CA LEU A 46 -1.55 6.97 9.60
C LEU A 46 -0.26 6.23 9.97
N HIS A 47 0.13 6.35 11.23
CA HIS A 47 1.28 5.65 11.77
C HIS A 47 0.95 4.17 12.03
N VAL A 48 1.88 3.29 11.65
CA VAL A 48 1.89 1.88 12.07
C VAL A 48 2.95 1.72 13.15
N ASP A 49 2.51 1.27 14.33
CA ASP A 49 3.40 0.92 15.42
C ASP A 49 4.01 -0.47 15.19
N GLY A 50 5.33 -0.59 15.39
CA GLY A 50 6.09 -1.79 15.09
C GLY A 50 6.50 -1.98 13.62
N VAL A 51 6.72 -3.24 13.23
CA VAL A 51 7.27 -3.63 11.90
C VAL A 51 6.15 -4.09 10.98
N MET A 52 6.10 -3.50 9.79
CA MET A 52 5.27 -3.96 8.69
C MET A 52 6.08 -3.94 7.39
N ALA A 53 5.84 -4.91 6.51
CA ALA A 53 6.55 -5.03 5.25
C ALA A 53 8.10 -5.04 5.38
N GLY A 54 8.62 -5.49 6.52
CA GLY A 54 10.07 -5.60 6.74
C GLY A 54 10.76 -4.27 7.08
N ARG A 55 10.00 -3.24 7.42
CA ARG A 55 10.49 -1.91 7.79
C ARG A 55 9.57 -1.24 8.83
N TYR A 56 9.98 -0.06 9.28
CA TYR A 56 9.13 0.82 10.09
C TYR A 56 8.36 1.77 9.18
N SER A 57 7.26 2.33 9.69
CA SER A 57 6.55 3.45 9.08
C SER A 57 7.44 4.71 9.02
N ASP A 58 7.32 5.50 7.97
CA ASP A 58 7.96 6.82 7.86
C ASP A 58 7.15 7.94 8.56
N VAL A 59 5.86 7.73 8.75
CA VAL A 59 4.99 8.61 9.52
C VAL A 59 5.31 8.49 11.01
N ARG A 60 5.56 9.63 11.67
CA ARG A 60 5.82 9.70 13.11
C ARG A 60 4.53 9.59 13.92
N SER A 61 4.56 8.80 14.99
CA SER A 61 3.52 8.83 16.03
C SER A 61 3.65 10.06 16.91
N HIS A 62 2.54 10.75 17.17
CA HIS A 62 2.49 11.82 18.16
C HIS A 62 2.57 11.31 19.61
N MET A 63 2.22 10.04 19.83
CA MET A 63 2.18 9.40 21.15
C MET A 63 3.53 8.83 21.59
N LEU A 64 4.44 8.57 20.65
CA LEU A 64 5.74 7.91 20.90
C LEU A 64 6.91 8.88 20.70
N ARG A 65 6.86 10.06 21.34
CA ARG A 65 7.84 11.16 21.13
C ARG A 65 9.30 10.76 21.34
N ASN A 66 9.58 9.74 22.15
CA ASN A 66 10.93 9.29 22.48
C ASN A 66 11.39 8.06 21.68
N GLU A 67 10.64 7.61 20.68
CA GLU A 67 10.96 6.38 19.91
C GLU A 67 11.40 6.67 18.48
N ALA A 68 12.27 7.68 18.31
CA ALA A 68 12.89 8.01 17.02
C ALA A 68 13.76 6.88 16.44
N GLN A 69 13.92 5.74 17.10
CA GLN A 69 14.56 4.56 16.52
C GLN A 69 13.59 3.62 15.80
N PHE A 70 12.29 3.76 16.03
CA PHE A 70 11.22 2.92 15.46
C PHE A 70 10.45 3.65 14.36
N HIS A 71 11.15 4.56 13.66
CA HIS A 71 10.63 5.26 12.50
C HIS A 71 11.62 5.16 11.34
N GLN A 72 11.12 5.13 10.11
CA GLN A 72 11.98 5.20 8.94
C GLN A 72 12.21 6.66 8.54
N THR A 73 13.47 7.11 8.60
CA THR A 73 13.87 8.48 8.21
C THR A 73 14.84 8.54 7.06
N THR A 74 15.35 7.39 6.60
CA THR A 74 16.37 7.32 5.56
C THR A 74 16.00 6.28 4.50
N CYS A 75 16.52 6.50 3.30
CA CYS A 75 16.38 5.59 2.18
C CYS A 75 17.18 4.30 2.45
N ARG A 76 16.56 3.14 2.24
CA ARG A 76 17.23 1.84 2.43
C ARG A 76 18.34 1.56 1.40
N GLY A 77 18.33 2.24 0.26
CA GLY A 77 19.34 2.09 -0.80
C GLY A 77 20.55 3.00 -0.61
N CYS A 78 20.32 4.31 -0.45
CA CYS A 78 21.38 5.32 -0.44
C CYS A 78 21.58 6.02 0.91
N ALA A 79 20.82 5.66 1.95
CA ALA A 79 20.82 6.28 3.28
C ALA A 79 20.48 7.79 3.32
N ALA A 80 20.13 8.40 2.18
CA ALA A 80 19.71 9.80 2.15
C ALA A 80 18.45 10.00 3.03
N PRO A 81 18.32 11.16 3.72
CA PRO A 81 17.11 11.47 4.46
C PRO A 81 15.87 11.40 3.57
N LEU A 82 14.77 10.88 4.08
CA LEU A 82 13.50 10.82 3.38
C LEU A 82 12.55 11.89 3.88
N ILE A 83 11.84 12.50 2.95
CA ILE A 83 10.62 13.26 3.20
C ILE A 83 9.50 12.22 3.35
N PRO A 84 8.82 12.14 4.52
CA PRO A 84 7.73 11.19 4.73
C PRO A 84 6.63 11.35 3.68
N GLN A 85 5.94 10.27 3.32
CA GLN A 85 4.84 10.30 2.36
C GLN A 85 3.62 11.07 2.87
N GLY A 86 3.44 11.16 4.18
CA GLY A 86 2.31 11.85 4.78
C GLY A 86 2.53 12.28 6.23
N GLY A 87 1.43 12.65 6.88
CA GLY A 87 1.42 13.15 8.25
C GLY A 87 2.09 14.52 8.42
N VAL A 88 2.36 14.88 9.68
CA VAL A 88 2.95 16.19 10.01
C VAL A 88 4.37 16.33 9.44
N GLY A 89 5.14 15.25 9.42
CA GLY A 89 6.51 15.23 8.91
C GLY A 89 6.62 15.62 7.44
N ALA A 90 5.64 15.24 6.60
CA ALA A 90 5.60 15.61 5.19
C ALA A 90 5.45 17.13 4.96
N LYS A 91 4.87 17.86 5.92
CA LYS A 91 4.64 19.32 5.83
C LYS A 91 5.76 20.14 6.46
N THR A 92 6.65 19.51 7.22
CA THR A 92 7.78 20.20 7.86
C THR A 92 8.88 20.54 6.85
N LYS A 93 9.69 21.56 7.16
CA LYS A 93 10.85 21.92 6.35
C LYS A 93 11.77 20.69 6.23
N PRO A 94 12.04 20.20 5.00
CA PRO A 94 12.84 18.99 4.83
C PRO A 94 14.30 19.23 5.24
N PRO A 95 14.98 18.21 5.78
CA PRO A 95 16.41 18.31 6.04
C PRO A 95 17.20 18.49 4.72
N PRO A 96 18.43 19.01 4.78
CA PRO A 96 19.29 19.13 3.60
C PRO A 96 19.44 17.78 2.89
N LYS A 97 19.38 17.80 1.54
CA LYS A 97 19.49 16.61 0.69
C LYS A 97 18.42 15.53 0.93
N ALA A 98 17.31 15.89 1.59
CA ALA A 98 16.19 14.98 1.71
C ALA A 98 15.59 14.66 0.34
N ARG A 99 15.17 13.40 0.19
CA ARG A 99 14.60 12.85 -1.04
C ARG A 99 13.14 12.45 -0.79
N ARG A 100 12.32 12.46 -1.83
CA ARG A 100 10.91 12.08 -1.73
C ARG A 100 10.79 10.56 -1.54
N HIS A 101 10.15 10.13 -0.46
CA HIS A 101 9.82 8.71 -0.31
C HIS A 101 8.74 8.32 -1.33
N ILE A 102 8.99 7.26 -2.12
CA ILE A 102 8.04 6.77 -3.15
C ILE A 102 7.34 5.47 -2.72
N GLY A 103 7.97 4.69 -1.84
CA GLY A 103 7.46 3.41 -1.34
C GLY A 103 8.62 2.46 -1.00
N GLU A 104 8.30 1.36 -0.31
CA GLU A 104 9.26 0.31 0.09
C GLU A 104 10.43 0.81 0.97
N GLY A 105 10.32 2.03 1.47
CA GLY A 105 11.41 2.71 2.17
C GLY A 105 12.51 3.25 1.24
N LEU A 106 12.18 3.58 -0.01
CA LEU A 106 13.13 4.03 -1.03
C LEU A 106 12.79 5.43 -1.55
N CYS A 107 13.84 6.20 -1.87
CA CYS A 107 13.68 7.49 -2.54
C CYS A 107 13.38 7.33 -4.04
N GLU A 108 13.00 8.43 -4.68
CA GLU A 108 12.74 8.53 -6.12
C GLU A 108 13.90 8.08 -7.01
N ASP A 109 15.14 8.19 -6.54
CA ASP A 109 16.33 7.77 -7.30
C ASP A 109 16.60 6.27 -7.14
N CYS A 110 16.42 5.71 -5.95
CA CYS A 110 16.70 4.30 -5.66
C CYS A 110 15.55 3.37 -6.05
N TYR A 111 14.30 3.85 -5.99
CA TYR A 111 13.11 3.05 -6.22
C TYR A 111 13.12 2.36 -7.60
N PRO A 112 13.38 3.03 -8.74
CA PRO A 112 13.36 2.38 -10.06
C PRO A 112 14.34 1.23 -10.18
N VAL A 113 15.52 1.33 -9.56
CA VAL A 113 16.56 0.30 -9.66
C VAL A 113 16.28 -0.84 -8.68
N LEU A 114 16.02 -0.52 -7.42
CA LEU A 114 15.96 -1.52 -6.35
C LEU A 114 14.60 -2.20 -6.21
N ALA A 115 13.49 -1.53 -6.55
CA ALA A 115 12.17 -2.16 -6.59
C ALA A 115 12.08 -3.19 -7.71
N ILE A 116 12.72 -2.92 -8.87
CA ILE A 116 12.83 -3.89 -9.97
C ILE A 116 13.66 -5.11 -9.54
N LEU A 117 14.81 -4.89 -8.89
CA LEU A 117 15.66 -5.98 -8.40
C LEU A 117 14.99 -6.81 -7.29
N SER A 118 14.14 -6.18 -6.48
CA SER A 118 13.32 -6.87 -5.46
C SER A 118 12.10 -7.57 -6.10
N GLY A 119 11.73 -7.19 -7.31
CA GLY A 119 10.65 -7.74 -8.10
C GLY A 119 11.03 -8.98 -8.90
N LYS A 120 10.79 -10.16 -8.30
CA LYS A 120 9.97 -11.15 -9.01
C LYS A 120 8.73 -10.38 -9.48
N ARG A 121 8.64 -10.15 -10.80
CA ARG A 121 7.61 -9.34 -11.48
C ARG A 121 6.26 -9.52 -10.78
N PRO A 122 5.57 -8.47 -10.31
CA PRO A 122 4.19 -8.63 -9.93
C PRO A 122 3.46 -9.21 -11.14
N ALA A 123 2.68 -10.28 -10.95
CA ALA A 123 1.76 -10.74 -11.97
C ALA A 123 1.01 -9.49 -12.46
N ALA A 124 1.00 -9.29 -13.78
CA ALA A 124 0.25 -8.20 -14.39
C ALA A 124 -1.15 -8.19 -13.73
N PRO A 125 -1.72 -7.01 -13.42
CA PRO A 125 -3.10 -6.98 -12.96
C PRO A 125 -3.90 -7.84 -13.94
N PRO A 126 -4.74 -8.78 -13.46
CA PRO A 126 -5.55 -9.59 -14.36
C PRO A 126 -6.24 -8.61 -15.31
N ARG A 127 -5.93 -8.74 -16.61
CA ARG A 127 -6.54 -7.91 -17.64
C ARG A 127 -8.03 -8.09 -17.46
N SER A 128 -8.69 -7.03 -17.00
CA SER A 128 -10.14 -6.85 -17.02
C SER A 128 -10.94 -8.12 -16.73
N HIS A 129 -11.55 -8.19 -15.55
CA HIS A 129 -12.93 -8.67 -15.53
C HIS A 129 -13.81 -7.63 -16.27
N GLN A 130 -13.64 -7.54 -17.59
CA GLN A 130 -14.78 -7.43 -18.49
C GLN A 130 -15.28 -8.86 -18.63
N GLN A 131 -16.00 -9.32 -17.61
CA GLN A 131 -16.87 -10.46 -17.73
C GLN A 131 -18.25 -9.95 -17.32
N ASN A 132 -18.97 -9.52 -18.35
CA ASN A 132 -20.36 -9.88 -18.61
C ASN A 132 -21.24 -9.89 -17.36
N ASN A 133 -21.92 -8.77 -17.10
CA ASN A 133 -23.14 -8.78 -16.32
C ASN A 133 -24.25 -9.38 -17.23
N PRO A 134 -24.82 -10.56 -16.95
CA PRO A 134 -26.00 -11.06 -17.63
C PRO A 134 -27.20 -10.80 -16.73
N THR A 135 -27.61 -9.54 -16.62
CA THR A 135 -28.90 -9.24 -16.00
C THR A 135 -29.52 -8.11 -16.80
N GLY A 136 -30.40 -8.51 -17.71
CA GLY A 136 -31.18 -7.60 -18.51
C GLY A 136 -32.08 -6.73 -17.63
N LEU A 137 -32.25 -5.50 -18.09
CA LEU A 137 -33.50 -4.74 -18.16
C LEU A 137 -33.13 -3.39 -18.78
N ASP A 138 -33.18 -3.35 -20.10
CA ASP A 138 -33.04 -2.12 -20.88
C ASP A 138 -34.41 -1.42 -20.87
N PRO A 139 -34.59 -0.26 -20.20
CA PRO A 139 -35.90 0.38 -20.05
C PRO A 139 -36.39 1.10 -21.32
N HIS A 140 -35.61 1.11 -22.40
CA HIS A 140 -35.82 1.99 -23.54
C HIS A 140 -36.07 1.26 -24.88
N ARG A 141 -36.60 0.04 -24.86
CA ARG A 141 -37.07 -0.61 -26.09
C ARG A 141 -38.54 -0.27 -26.35
N PRO A 142 -38.88 0.56 -27.36
CA PRO A 142 -40.28 0.75 -27.72
C PRO A 142 -40.87 -0.55 -28.28
N ALA A 143 -42.10 -0.86 -27.87
CA ALA A 143 -42.85 -2.01 -28.33
C ALA A 143 -43.07 -1.91 -29.85
N ARG A 144 -42.69 -2.96 -30.58
CA ARG A 144 -43.07 -3.10 -32.00
C ARG A 144 -44.57 -3.37 -32.05
N GLU A 145 -45.31 -2.49 -32.73
CA GLU A 145 -46.68 -2.75 -33.15
C GLU A 145 -46.74 -4.01 -34.04
N PRO A 146 -47.83 -4.80 -33.97
CA PRO A 146 -48.04 -5.90 -34.90
C PRO A 146 -48.56 -5.37 -36.26
N ASP A 147 -47.84 -5.70 -37.34
CA ASP A 147 -48.22 -5.43 -38.73
C ASP A 147 -49.45 -6.30 -39.13
N PRO A 148 -50.51 -5.69 -39.71
CA PRO A 148 -51.77 -6.35 -40.01
C PRO A 148 -51.69 -7.06 -41.37
N ARG A 149 -51.27 -8.33 -41.43
CA ARG A 149 -51.42 -9.14 -42.65
C ARG A 149 -51.28 -10.64 -42.38
N HIS A 150 -52.34 -11.28 -41.89
CA HIS A 150 -52.70 -12.63 -42.35
C HIS A 150 -54.18 -12.94 -42.11
N ARG A 151 -54.94 -12.77 -43.19
CA ARG A 151 -56.28 -13.28 -43.44
C ARG A 151 -56.15 -14.60 -44.19
N ARG A 152 -56.80 -15.67 -43.71
CA ARG A 152 -57.48 -16.79 -44.41
C ARG A 152 -57.66 -17.96 -43.44
N GLU A 153 -58.90 -18.22 -42.98
CA GLU A 153 -59.87 -19.18 -43.55
C GLU A 153 -59.49 -20.65 -43.33
N VAL A 154 -60.23 -21.33 -42.45
CA VAL A 154 -60.87 -22.65 -42.69
C VAL A 154 -61.82 -22.97 -41.54
N GLY A 155 -63.08 -23.32 -41.87
CA GLY A 155 -64.09 -23.88 -40.95
C GLY A 155 -65.39 -23.10 -40.94
#